data_AF-B4G271-F1
#
_entry.id   AF-B4G271-F1
#
_cell.length_a   1.000
_cell.length_b   1.000
_cell.length_c   1.000
_cell.angle_alpha   90.00
_cell.angle_beta   90.00
_cell.angle_gamma   90.00
#
_symmetry.space_group_name_H-M   'P 1'
#
loop_
_entity.id
_entity.type
_entity.pdbx_description
1 polymer ?
#
loop_
_entity_poly.entity_id
_entity_poly.type
_entity_poly.pdbx_seq_one_letter_code
_entity_poly.pdbx_strand_id
1 'polypeptide(L)'
;MVGAGSDGSLDVCARVCVIDEQENVLFEAFVRPLLPVTHYRYETTGIRPEHLRDGASVTVKSAQRRVEELLLDGEQPWRARTSRGRARLLVGHGLDHDLHALHMDYPAYLKRDTATYPPLMKTSKLSNSLRFLTLNYLGYEIQTGHQHPFEDCVAAMRLYRRMRGQQHHPRADAHAPAPAADDQQPFPSWRQRELERMTPEDLLRLSTPDYHCWCLDA
;
A
#
# COMPACT_ATOMS: atom_id res chain seq x y z
N MET A 1 -9.27 -11.08 -6.62
CA MET A 1 -10.28 -11.49 -5.62
C MET A 1 -11.48 -12.14 -6.29
N VAL A 2 -12.16 -13.07 -5.64
CA VAL A 2 -13.46 -13.64 -6.10
C VAL A 2 -14.53 -13.47 -5.01
N GLY A 3 -15.79 -13.65 -5.36
CA GLY A 3 -16.93 -13.53 -4.45
C GLY A 3 -17.29 -14.85 -3.75
N ALA A 4 -17.54 -14.76 -2.45
CA ALA A 4 -18.06 -15.81 -1.59
C ALA A 4 -19.30 -15.30 -0.81
N GLY A 5 -19.88 -16.18 0.01
CA GLY A 5 -21.13 -15.89 0.73
C GLY A 5 -22.36 -16.10 -0.13
N SER A 6 -23.55 -16.09 0.48
CA SER A 6 -24.82 -16.41 -0.18
C SER A 6 -25.15 -15.47 -1.34
N ASP A 7 -24.65 -14.25 -1.32
CA ASP A 7 -24.88 -13.19 -2.31
C ASP A 7 -23.63 -12.84 -3.15
N GLY A 8 -22.47 -13.47 -2.88
CA GLY A 8 -21.22 -13.21 -3.60
C GLY A 8 -20.55 -11.87 -3.26
N SER A 9 -21.04 -11.16 -2.24
CA SER A 9 -20.52 -9.84 -1.83
C SER A 9 -19.21 -9.91 -1.06
N LEU A 10 -18.92 -11.07 -0.44
CA LEU A 10 -17.70 -11.24 0.35
C LEU A 10 -16.49 -11.48 -0.55
N ASP A 11 -15.51 -10.61 -0.46
CA ASP A 11 -14.24 -10.74 -1.17
C ASP A 11 -13.33 -11.79 -0.53
N VAL A 12 -12.94 -12.81 -1.30
CA VAL A 12 -11.96 -13.82 -0.88
C VAL A 12 -10.78 -13.95 -1.86
N CYS A 13 -9.59 -14.23 -1.31
CA CYS A 13 -8.36 -14.35 -2.10
C CYS A 13 -8.36 -15.63 -2.93
N ALA A 14 -8.23 -15.48 -4.24
CA ALA A 14 -8.16 -16.58 -5.20
C ALA A 14 -6.85 -16.63 -6.00
N ARG A 15 -6.07 -15.54 -5.96
CA ARG A 15 -4.77 -15.42 -6.61
C ARG A 15 -3.96 -14.36 -5.88
N VAL A 16 -2.68 -14.64 -5.67
CA VAL A 16 -1.73 -13.75 -5.01
C VAL A 16 -0.49 -13.60 -5.88
N CYS A 17 0.07 -12.41 -5.92
CA CYS A 17 1.35 -12.13 -6.56
C CYS A 17 2.16 -11.20 -5.66
N VAL A 18 3.46 -11.48 -5.56
CA VAL A 18 4.46 -10.68 -4.87
C VAL A 18 5.65 -10.53 -5.79
N ILE A 19 6.09 -9.30 -5.99
CA ILE A 19 7.24 -8.95 -6.81
C ILE A 19 8.30 -8.26 -5.96
N ASP A 20 9.54 -8.23 -6.44
CA ASP A 20 10.57 -7.34 -5.92
C ASP A 20 10.50 -5.95 -6.56
N GLU A 21 11.39 -5.06 -6.14
CA GLU A 21 11.49 -3.69 -6.65
C GLU A 21 11.91 -3.62 -8.13
N GLN A 22 12.56 -4.67 -8.62
CA GLN A 22 13.04 -4.84 -10.00
C GLN A 22 11.99 -5.51 -10.90
N GLU A 23 10.75 -5.66 -10.41
CA GLU A 23 9.62 -6.24 -11.13
C GLU A 23 9.74 -7.77 -11.37
N ASN A 24 10.64 -8.45 -10.64
CA ASN A 24 10.73 -9.91 -10.70
C ASN A 24 9.68 -10.54 -9.78
N VAL A 25 9.04 -11.61 -10.25
CA VAL A 25 8.06 -12.37 -9.45
C VAL A 25 8.78 -13.20 -8.38
N LEU A 26 8.53 -12.89 -7.12
CA LEU A 26 9.03 -13.64 -5.96
C LEU A 26 8.09 -14.79 -5.55
N PHE A 27 6.79 -14.55 -5.73
CA PHE A 27 5.76 -15.53 -5.44
C PHE A 27 4.51 -15.23 -6.25
N GLU A 28 3.98 -16.23 -6.92
CA GLU A 28 2.67 -16.16 -7.56
C GLU A 28 1.98 -17.52 -7.43
N ALA A 29 0.71 -17.50 -7.02
CA ALA A 29 -0.09 -18.72 -6.92
C ALA A 29 -1.58 -18.42 -6.98
N PHE A 30 -2.36 -19.39 -7.47
CA PHE A 30 -3.78 -19.48 -7.16
C PHE A 30 -3.96 -19.94 -5.71
N VAL A 31 -4.94 -19.36 -5.03
CA VAL A 31 -5.23 -19.61 -3.62
C VAL A 31 -6.61 -20.23 -3.51
N ARG A 32 -6.72 -21.38 -2.84
CA ARG A 32 -8.02 -22.00 -2.54
C ARG A 32 -8.66 -21.27 -1.37
N PRO A 33 -9.78 -20.55 -1.56
CA PRO A 33 -10.45 -19.88 -0.46
C PRO A 33 -11.02 -20.88 0.56
N LEU A 34 -11.13 -20.45 1.82
CA LEU A 34 -11.75 -21.26 2.88
C LEU A 34 -13.27 -21.38 2.70
N LEU A 35 -13.88 -20.31 2.18
CA LEU A 35 -15.31 -20.25 1.91
C LEU A 35 -15.60 -20.69 0.47
N PRO A 36 -16.73 -21.38 0.21
CA PRO A 36 -17.15 -21.70 -1.15
C PRO A 36 -17.28 -20.44 -2.00
N VAL A 37 -16.68 -20.48 -3.19
CA VAL A 37 -16.78 -19.40 -4.18
C VAL A 37 -18.15 -19.47 -4.83
N THR A 38 -18.93 -18.40 -4.70
CA THR A 38 -20.25 -18.24 -5.31
C THR A 38 -20.20 -17.40 -6.58
N HIS A 39 -19.19 -16.53 -6.72
CA HIS A 39 -19.04 -15.69 -7.90
C HIS A 39 -17.56 -15.50 -8.30
N TYR A 40 -17.13 -16.12 -9.40
CA TYR A 40 -15.73 -16.08 -9.85
C TYR A 40 -15.28 -14.73 -10.44
N ARG A 41 -16.24 -13.85 -10.80
CA ARG A 41 -15.96 -12.55 -11.44
C ARG A 41 -15.11 -12.73 -12.71
N TYR A 42 -15.46 -13.73 -13.52
CA TYR A 42 -14.63 -14.20 -14.64
C TYR A 42 -14.26 -13.07 -15.60
N GLU A 43 -15.21 -12.22 -15.97
CA GLU A 43 -15.00 -11.08 -16.87
C GLU A 43 -13.90 -10.12 -16.39
N THR A 44 -13.71 -10.02 -15.07
CA THR A 44 -12.69 -9.17 -14.47
C THR A 44 -11.41 -9.95 -14.16
N THR A 45 -11.50 -11.18 -13.63
CA THR A 45 -10.34 -11.88 -13.05
C THR A 45 -9.75 -12.97 -13.93
N GLY A 46 -10.51 -13.47 -14.91
CA GLY A 46 -10.18 -14.66 -15.68
C GLY A 46 -10.11 -15.96 -14.86
N ILE A 47 -10.49 -15.95 -13.58
CA ILE A 47 -10.37 -17.11 -12.70
C ILE A 47 -11.49 -18.10 -12.99
N ARG A 48 -11.10 -19.37 -13.18
CA ARG A 48 -12.01 -20.49 -13.43
C ARG A 48 -11.99 -21.48 -12.26
N PRO A 49 -13.05 -22.27 -12.04
CA PRO A 49 -13.11 -23.26 -10.96
C PRO A 49 -11.92 -24.23 -10.94
N GLU A 50 -11.40 -24.63 -12.10
CA GLU A 50 -10.25 -25.51 -12.24
C GLU A 50 -8.96 -24.94 -11.63
N HIS A 51 -8.80 -23.62 -11.60
CA HIS A 51 -7.65 -22.98 -10.97
C HIS A 51 -7.65 -23.12 -9.44
N LEU A 52 -8.82 -23.32 -8.84
CA LEU A 52 -9.00 -23.37 -7.37
C LEU A 52 -9.15 -24.79 -6.83
N ARG A 53 -8.95 -25.81 -7.68
CA ARG A 53 -8.99 -27.22 -7.26
C ARG A 53 -7.75 -27.58 -6.45
N ASP A 54 -7.90 -28.62 -5.62
CA ASP A 54 -6.77 -29.21 -4.91
C ASP A 54 -5.71 -29.69 -5.91
N GLY A 55 -4.44 -29.37 -5.64
CA GLY A 55 -3.30 -29.64 -6.51
C GLY A 55 -3.00 -28.54 -7.54
N ALA A 56 -4.00 -27.73 -7.93
CA ALA A 56 -3.80 -26.58 -8.83
C ALA A 56 -3.61 -25.25 -8.07
N SER A 57 -3.95 -25.21 -6.78
CA SER A 57 -3.88 -24.04 -5.92
C SER A 57 -3.26 -24.35 -4.56
N VAL A 58 -2.71 -23.33 -3.92
CA VAL A 58 -2.20 -23.42 -2.54
C VAL A 58 -3.29 -23.04 -1.54
N THR A 59 -3.18 -23.54 -0.31
CA THR A 59 -4.09 -23.09 0.76
C THR A 59 -3.78 -21.65 1.17
N VAL A 60 -4.79 -20.93 1.69
CA VAL A 60 -4.59 -19.58 2.27
C VAL A 60 -3.44 -19.57 3.27
N LYS A 61 -3.34 -20.59 4.14
CA LYS A 61 -2.26 -20.72 5.13
C LYS A 61 -0.86 -20.86 4.50
N SER A 62 -0.76 -21.56 3.36
CA SER A 62 0.50 -21.69 2.63
C SER A 62 0.90 -20.39 1.94
N ALA A 63 -0.08 -19.69 1.34
CA ALA A 63 0.13 -18.37 0.77
C ALA A 63 0.57 -17.35 1.84
N GLN A 64 -0.15 -17.29 2.97
CA GLN A 64 0.21 -16.47 4.15
C GLN A 64 1.65 -16.67 4.56
N ARG A 65 2.03 -17.92 4.86
CA ARG A 65 3.38 -18.25 5.30
C ARG A 65 4.42 -17.79 4.28
N ARG A 66 4.18 -18.02 3.00
CA ARG A 66 5.12 -17.64 1.94
C ARG A 66 5.28 -16.12 1.85
N VAL A 67 4.18 -15.37 1.96
CA VAL A 67 4.21 -13.89 1.95
C VAL A 67 4.89 -13.35 3.21
N GLU A 68 4.59 -13.92 4.39
CA GLU A 68 5.23 -13.55 5.66
C GLU A 68 6.74 -13.81 5.64
N GLU A 69 7.18 -14.96 5.14
CA GLU A 69 8.60 -15.29 4.98
C GLU A 69 9.34 -14.24 4.14
N LEU A 70 8.73 -13.82 3.03
CA LEU A 70 9.28 -12.78 2.16
C LEU A 70 9.35 -11.43 2.88
N LEU A 71 8.28 -11.03 3.57
CA LEU A 71 8.17 -9.72 4.22
C LEU A 71 9.00 -9.59 5.50
N LEU A 72 9.16 -10.66 6.26
CA LEU A 72 9.88 -10.64 7.54
C LEU A 72 11.39 -10.85 7.37
N ASP A 73 11.85 -11.38 6.23
CA ASP A 73 13.27 -11.67 5.97
C ASP A 73 13.94 -12.52 7.08
N GLY A 74 13.19 -13.46 7.66
CA GLY A 74 13.64 -14.29 8.77
C GLY A 74 13.63 -13.61 10.15
N GLU A 75 13.10 -12.39 10.27
CA GLU A 75 12.76 -11.80 11.57
C GLU A 75 11.53 -12.48 12.20
N GLN A 76 11.50 -12.51 13.53
CA GLN A 76 10.32 -12.98 14.24
C GLN A 76 9.18 -11.95 14.13
N PRO A 77 7.92 -12.37 13.90
CA PRO A 77 6.80 -11.45 13.67
C PRO A 77 6.62 -10.36 14.74
N TRP A 78 6.94 -10.68 16.00
CA TRP A 78 6.83 -9.73 17.11
C TRP A 78 7.90 -8.63 17.07
N ARG A 79 9.09 -8.90 16.52
CA ARG A 79 10.19 -7.92 16.38
C ARG A 79 9.89 -6.88 15.31
N ALA A 80 9.27 -7.31 14.21
CA ALA A 80 8.79 -6.40 13.19
C ALA A 80 7.74 -5.40 13.70
N ARG A 81 7.16 -5.60 14.90
CA ARG A 81 6.24 -4.62 15.51
C ARG A 81 6.94 -3.61 16.41
N THR A 82 8.17 -3.88 16.83
CA THR A 82 8.85 -3.12 17.91
C THR A 82 10.12 -2.41 17.46
N SER A 83 10.75 -2.82 16.35
CA SER A 83 11.92 -2.13 15.81
C SER A 83 12.01 -2.17 14.28
N ARG A 84 12.76 -1.21 13.70
CA ARG A 84 13.24 -1.25 12.31
C ARG A 84 14.29 -2.37 12.16
N GLY A 85 13.84 -3.62 12.21
CA GLY A 85 14.65 -4.80 11.91
C GLY A 85 14.85 -4.98 10.41
N ARG A 86 15.01 -6.24 9.96
CA ARG A 86 15.18 -6.60 8.53
C ARG A 86 13.87 -6.77 7.75
N ALA A 87 12.73 -6.49 8.39
CA ALA A 87 11.43 -6.56 7.73
C ALA A 87 11.36 -5.57 6.55
N ARG A 88 10.78 -6.01 5.44
CA ARG A 88 10.76 -5.30 4.15
C ARG A 88 9.58 -4.33 4.05
N LEU A 89 9.71 -3.26 3.29
CA LEU A 89 8.54 -2.43 2.98
C LEU A 89 7.57 -3.20 2.08
N LEU A 90 6.28 -3.17 2.43
CA LEU A 90 5.21 -3.70 1.59
C LEU A 90 4.57 -2.54 0.82
N VAL A 91 4.71 -2.58 -0.51
CA VAL A 91 4.15 -1.59 -1.43
C VAL A 91 2.91 -2.17 -2.13
N GLY A 92 1.85 -1.39 -2.27
CA GLY A 92 0.66 -1.81 -2.99
C GLY A 92 -0.39 -0.72 -3.16
N HIS A 93 -1.63 -1.11 -3.44
CA HIS A 93 -2.76 -0.22 -3.64
C HIS A 93 -4.00 -0.77 -2.95
N GLY A 94 -4.39 -0.19 -1.81
CA GLY A 94 -5.47 -0.71 -0.97
C GLY A 94 -5.04 -1.95 -0.17
N LEU A 95 -3.82 -1.93 0.38
CA LEU A 95 -3.17 -3.08 1.03
C LEU A 95 -3.99 -3.70 2.16
N ASP A 96 -4.79 -2.89 2.87
CA ASP A 96 -5.63 -3.39 3.95
C ASP A 96 -6.66 -4.41 3.46
N HIS A 97 -7.18 -4.22 2.24
CA HIS A 97 -8.11 -5.17 1.62
C HIS A 97 -7.42 -6.50 1.30
N ASP A 98 -6.23 -6.44 0.69
CA ASP A 98 -5.47 -7.63 0.31
C ASP A 98 -4.96 -8.42 1.52
N LEU A 99 -4.45 -7.71 2.53
CA LEU A 99 -4.01 -8.30 3.79
C LEU A 99 -5.16 -8.94 4.56
N HIS A 100 -6.33 -8.30 4.60
CA HIS A 100 -7.53 -8.89 5.19
C HIS A 100 -7.97 -10.18 4.46
N ALA A 101 -7.96 -10.17 3.13
CA ALA A 101 -8.28 -11.33 2.32
C ALA A 101 -7.31 -12.51 2.55
N LEU A 102 -6.04 -12.20 2.78
CA LEU A 102 -5.02 -13.17 3.17
C LEU A 102 -5.01 -13.46 4.66
N HIS A 103 -5.87 -12.85 5.48
CA HIS A 103 -5.85 -12.92 6.96
C HIS A 103 -4.46 -12.67 7.56
N MET A 104 -3.81 -11.61 7.10
CA MET A 104 -2.50 -11.16 7.55
C MET A 104 -2.61 -9.76 8.15
N ASP A 105 -1.73 -9.45 9.11
CA ASP A 105 -1.53 -8.10 9.61
C ASP A 105 -0.10 -7.66 9.33
N TYR A 106 0.05 -6.41 8.87
CA TYR A 106 1.38 -5.83 8.62
C TYR A 106 1.53 -4.45 9.23
N PRO A 107 2.66 -4.14 9.92
CA PRO A 107 2.84 -2.87 10.61
C PRO A 107 2.66 -1.66 9.69
N ALA A 108 1.87 -0.66 10.12
CA ALA A 108 1.54 0.51 9.32
C ALA A 108 2.78 1.27 8.81
N TYR A 109 3.83 1.38 9.64
CA TYR A 109 5.05 2.09 9.26
C TYR A 109 5.89 1.36 8.19
N LEU A 110 5.63 0.06 7.95
CA LEU A 110 6.24 -0.73 6.88
C LEU A 110 5.36 -0.84 5.63
N LYS A 111 4.13 -0.30 5.66
CA LYS A 111 3.26 -0.24 4.49
C LYS A 111 3.52 1.04 3.68
N ARG A 112 3.46 0.91 2.37
CA ARG A 112 3.50 2.00 1.39
C ARG A 112 2.32 1.80 0.44
N ASP A 113 1.17 2.30 0.89
CA ASP A 113 -0.08 2.14 0.16
C ASP A 113 -0.37 3.36 -0.72
N THR A 114 -0.37 3.14 -2.03
CA THR A 114 -0.64 4.19 -3.03
C THR A 114 -2.08 4.70 -3.01
N ALA A 115 -3.03 3.94 -2.44
CA ALA A 115 -4.42 4.37 -2.31
C ALA A 115 -4.62 5.40 -1.19
N THR A 116 -3.75 5.39 -0.17
CA THR A 116 -3.84 6.25 1.02
C THR A 116 -2.68 7.24 1.15
N TYR A 117 -1.75 7.26 0.18
CA TYR A 117 -0.66 8.22 0.16
C TYR A 117 -1.16 9.60 -0.27
N PRO A 118 -1.10 10.64 0.59
CA PRO A 118 -1.78 11.92 0.33
C PRO A 118 -1.44 12.59 -1.02
N PRO A 119 -0.19 12.56 -1.52
CA PRO A 119 0.14 13.09 -2.85
C PRO A 119 -0.54 12.39 -4.03
N LEU A 120 -1.07 11.18 -3.83
CA LEU A 120 -1.78 10.39 -4.83
C LEU A 120 -3.30 10.35 -4.60
N MET A 121 -3.79 10.91 -3.50
CA MET A 121 -5.21 10.93 -3.16
C MET A 121 -5.95 12.06 -3.88
N LYS A 122 -7.27 11.94 -3.96
CA LYS A 122 -8.14 13.05 -4.39
C LYS A 122 -8.12 14.16 -3.34
N THR A 123 -8.48 15.38 -3.75
CA THR A 123 -8.70 16.50 -2.83
C THR A 123 -9.77 16.20 -1.78
N SER A 124 -10.73 15.32 -2.09
CA SER A 124 -11.75 14.81 -1.16
C SER A 124 -11.22 13.81 -0.12
N LYS A 125 -9.91 13.52 -0.10
CA LYS A 125 -9.29 12.48 0.73
C LYS A 125 -9.80 11.06 0.45
N LEU A 126 -10.39 10.84 -0.73
CA LEU A 126 -10.70 9.51 -1.25
C LEU A 126 -9.55 8.99 -2.12
N SER A 127 -9.42 7.67 -2.20
CA SER A 127 -8.44 7.04 -3.09
C SER A 127 -8.80 7.29 -4.56
N ASN A 128 -7.75 7.46 -5.38
CA ASN A 128 -7.85 7.28 -6.82
C ASN A 128 -7.73 5.80 -7.14
N SER A 129 -8.31 5.35 -8.26
CA SER A 129 -8.08 3.97 -8.72
C SER A 129 -6.64 3.80 -9.20
N LEU A 130 -6.09 2.60 -9.05
CA LEU A 130 -4.76 2.28 -9.59
C LEU A 130 -4.67 2.55 -11.09
N ARG A 131 -5.73 2.23 -11.86
CA ARG A 131 -5.81 2.54 -13.29
C ARG A 131 -5.68 4.04 -13.57
N PHE A 132 -6.38 4.88 -12.81
CA PHE A 132 -6.28 6.34 -12.95
C PHE A 132 -4.86 6.82 -12.63
N LEU A 133 -4.29 6.37 -11.51
CA LEU A 133 -2.94 6.78 -11.10
C LEU A 133 -1.89 6.34 -12.13
N THR A 134 -1.99 5.12 -12.63
CA THR A 134 -1.06 4.57 -13.62
C THR A 134 -1.11 5.36 -14.92
N LEU A 135 -2.31 5.65 -15.43
CA LEU A 135 -2.46 6.46 -16.63
C LEU A 135 -1.89 7.87 -16.46
N ASN A 136 -2.23 8.56 -15.37
CA ASN A 136 -1.87 9.97 -15.19
C ASN A 136 -0.41 10.20 -14.74
N TYR A 137 0.17 9.27 -13.96
CA TYR A 137 1.53 9.45 -13.42
C TYR A 137 2.59 8.65 -14.16
N LEU A 138 2.22 7.53 -14.79
CA LEU A 138 3.15 6.64 -15.50
C LEU A 138 2.92 6.60 -17.02
N GLY A 139 1.78 7.07 -17.52
CA GLY A 139 1.54 7.27 -18.95
C GLY A 139 1.13 6.02 -19.72
N TYR A 140 0.65 4.97 -19.04
CA TYR A 140 0.16 3.76 -19.69
C TYR A 140 -1.12 3.23 -19.02
N GLU A 141 -1.89 2.43 -19.76
CA GLU A 141 -3.09 1.79 -19.24
C GLU A 141 -2.79 0.40 -18.68
N ILE A 142 -3.53 0.03 -17.63
CA ILE A 142 -3.55 -1.30 -17.05
C ILE A 142 -4.98 -1.83 -17.03
N GLN A 143 -5.15 -3.13 -16.79
CA GLN A 143 -6.47 -3.75 -16.62
C GLN A 143 -7.34 -3.63 -17.89
N THR A 144 -6.74 -3.68 -19.08
CA THR A 144 -7.43 -3.59 -20.38
C THR A 144 -8.08 -4.90 -20.83
N GLY A 145 -8.26 -5.85 -19.91
CA GLY A 145 -8.81 -7.19 -20.11
C GLY A 145 -9.03 -7.87 -18.76
N HIS A 146 -8.74 -9.17 -18.66
CA HIS A 146 -8.68 -9.82 -17.36
C HIS A 146 -7.56 -9.23 -16.51
N GLN A 147 -7.92 -8.70 -15.34
CA GLN A 147 -7.00 -8.15 -14.35
C GLN A 147 -6.07 -9.25 -13.85
N HIS A 148 -4.77 -8.97 -13.92
CA HIS A 148 -3.73 -9.86 -13.46
C HIS A 148 -2.98 -9.21 -12.29
N PRO A 149 -2.86 -9.86 -11.12
CA PRO A 149 -2.22 -9.25 -9.94
C PRO A 149 -0.81 -8.72 -10.20
N PHE A 150 -0.02 -9.41 -11.03
CA PHE A 150 1.30 -8.93 -11.47
C PHE A 150 1.29 -7.50 -12.04
N GLU A 151 0.32 -7.18 -12.91
CA GLU A 151 0.21 -5.86 -13.53
C GLU A 151 -0.04 -4.77 -12.47
N ASP A 152 -0.92 -5.08 -11.51
CA ASP A 152 -1.23 -4.19 -10.39
C ASP A 152 -0.02 -4.01 -9.46
N CYS A 153 0.70 -5.10 -9.15
CA CYS A 153 1.93 -5.04 -8.36
C CYS A 153 2.99 -4.13 -9.01
N VAL A 154 3.22 -4.31 -10.32
CA VAL A 154 4.19 -3.50 -11.08
C VAL A 154 3.77 -2.03 -11.10
N ALA A 155 2.48 -1.75 -11.37
CA ALA A 155 1.96 -0.40 -11.37
C ALA A 155 2.13 0.30 -10.01
N ALA A 156 1.78 -0.37 -8.91
CA ALA A 156 1.96 0.16 -7.57
C ALA A 156 3.44 0.38 -7.21
N MET A 157 4.31 -0.56 -7.57
CA MET A 157 5.76 -0.43 -7.37
C MET A 157 6.36 0.75 -8.15
N ARG A 158 5.97 0.93 -9.41
CA ARG A 158 6.41 2.06 -10.23
C ARG A 158 5.92 3.40 -9.70
N LEU A 159 4.67 3.47 -9.23
CA LEU A 159 4.15 4.66 -8.54
C LEU A 159 4.97 4.97 -7.29
N TYR A 160 5.24 3.97 -6.46
CA TYR A 160 6.10 4.12 -5.28
C TYR A 160 7.49 4.64 -5.65
N ARG A 161 8.18 4.02 -6.62
CA ARG A 161 9.51 4.44 -7.07
C ARG A 161 9.51 5.86 -7.63
N ARG A 162 8.45 6.24 -8.36
CA ARG A 162 8.26 7.62 -8.86
C ARG A 162 8.16 8.62 -7.70
N MET A 163 7.39 8.30 -6.66
CA MET A 163 7.24 9.17 -5.49
C MET A 163 8.53 9.21 -4.64
N ARG A 164 9.19 8.06 -4.45
CA ARG A 164 10.47 7.95 -3.74
C ARG A 164 11.59 8.71 -4.45
N GLY A 165 11.59 8.73 -5.79
CA GLY A 165 12.57 9.45 -6.60
C GLY A 165 12.38 10.97 -6.67
N GLN A 166 11.36 11.53 -6.01
CA GLN A 166 11.18 12.98 -5.97
C GLN A 166 12.26 13.63 -5.09
N GLN A 167 12.72 14.81 -5.50
CA GLN A 167 13.61 15.60 -4.66
C GLN A 167 12.83 16.07 -3.44
N HIS A 168 13.24 15.63 -2.26
CA HIS A 168 12.74 16.22 -1.03
C HIS A 168 13.31 17.63 -0.94
N HIS A 169 12.48 18.65 -1.19
CA HIS A 169 12.90 20.04 -0.97
C HIS A 169 13.07 20.23 0.54
N PRO A 170 14.31 20.32 1.05
CA PRO A 170 14.52 20.58 2.46
C PRO A 170 14.02 21.99 2.75
N ARG A 171 13.53 22.22 3.96
CA ARG A 171 13.30 23.59 4.45
C ARG A 171 14.58 24.40 4.29
N ALA A 172 14.43 25.70 4.01
CA ALA A 172 15.53 26.67 4.05
C ALA A 172 16.24 26.72 5.44
N ASP A 173 15.61 26.17 6.48
CA ASP A 173 16.09 26.20 7.86
C ASP A 173 16.48 24.81 8.42
N ALA A 174 17.27 24.03 7.67
CA ALA A 174 17.85 22.76 8.14
C ALA A 174 18.88 22.90 9.30
N HIS A 175 18.99 24.09 9.90
CA HIS A 175 19.80 24.40 11.09
C HIS A 175 18.97 24.84 12.31
N ALA A 176 17.64 24.82 12.23
CA ALA A 176 16.82 25.04 13.41
C ALA A 176 16.86 23.80 14.32
N PRO A 177 17.06 23.97 15.65
CA PRO A 177 17.05 22.85 16.58
C PRO A 177 15.72 22.09 16.50
N ALA A 178 15.79 20.76 16.67
CA ALA A 178 14.60 19.92 16.69
C ALA A 178 13.58 20.46 17.70
N PRO A 179 12.30 20.61 17.33
CA PRO A 179 11.28 21.07 18.26
C PRO A 179 11.18 20.11 19.45
N ALA A 180 10.94 20.64 20.64
CA ALA A 180 10.81 19.86 21.87
C ALA A 180 9.66 18.84 21.74
N ALA A 181 9.67 17.78 22.55
CA ALA A 181 8.67 16.71 22.49
C ALA A 181 7.20 17.17 22.67
N ASP A 182 6.98 18.39 23.18
CA ASP A 182 5.66 19.03 23.38
C ASP A 182 5.13 19.79 22.12
N ASP A 183 5.98 19.96 21.10
CA ASP A 183 5.68 20.67 19.84
C ASP A 183 5.25 19.71 18.70
N GLN A 184 4.82 18.48 19.02
CA GLN A 184 4.32 17.52 18.03
C GLN A 184 3.00 17.95 17.37
N GLN A 185 2.33 18.97 17.89
CA GLN A 185 1.22 19.61 17.19
C GLN A 185 1.75 20.76 16.33
N PRO A 186 1.58 20.71 14.99
CA PRO A 186 2.04 21.78 14.09
C PRO A 186 1.47 23.17 14.44
N PHE A 187 0.34 23.21 15.15
CA PHE A 187 -0.37 24.41 15.55
C PHE A 187 -0.95 24.27 16.97
N PRO A 188 -0.14 24.44 18.02
CA PRO A 188 -0.63 24.33 19.37
C PRO A 188 -1.49 25.56 19.71
N SER A 189 -2.55 25.35 20.51
CA SER A 189 -3.55 26.40 20.79
C SER A 189 -2.97 27.67 21.42
N TRP A 190 -1.83 27.56 22.12
CA TRP A 190 -1.15 28.71 22.72
C TRP A 190 -0.49 29.66 21.70
N ARG A 191 -0.20 29.21 20.46
CA ARG A 191 0.28 30.05 19.35
C ARG A 191 -0.83 30.59 18.46
N GLN A 192 -2.10 30.29 18.73
CA GLN A 192 -3.21 30.64 17.84
C GLN A 192 -3.24 32.13 17.46
N ARG A 193 -3.09 33.04 18.44
CA ARG A 193 -3.06 34.49 18.19
C ARG A 193 -1.88 34.96 17.33
N GLU A 194 -0.77 34.23 17.36
CA GLU A 194 0.41 34.52 16.54
C GLU A 194 0.17 34.06 15.10
N LEU A 195 -0.34 32.84 14.93
CA LEU A 195 -0.69 32.24 13.64
C LEU A 195 -1.76 33.05 12.89
N GLU A 196 -2.79 33.53 13.59
CA GLU A 196 -3.86 34.37 13.01
C GLU A 196 -3.36 35.73 12.49
N ARG A 197 -2.16 36.18 12.93
CA ARG A 197 -1.55 37.45 12.51
C ARG A 197 -0.54 37.27 11.38
N MET A 198 -0.19 36.05 11.03
CA MET A 198 0.78 35.74 9.98
C MET A 198 0.17 35.89 8.59
N THR A 199 1.00 36.20 7.61
CA THR A 199 0.58 36.19 6.21
C THR A 199 0.37 34.75 5.73
N PRO A 200 -0.44 34.52 4.68
CA PRO A 200 -0.55 33.20 4.05
C PRO A 200 0.80 32.62 3.63
N GLU A 201 1.74 33.46 3.15
CA GLU A 201 3.10 33.03 2.81
C GLU A 201 3.89 32.54 4.04
N ASP A 202 3.78 33.23 5.17
CA ASP A 202 4.46 32.84 6.40
C ASP A 202 3.88 31.53 6.97
N LEU A 203 2.55 31.38 6.94
CA LEU A 203 1.87 30.14 7.32
C LEU A 203 2.28 28.97 6.41
N LEU A 204 2.41 29.21 5.12
CA LEU A 204 2.86 28.19 4.16
C LEU A 204 4.30 27.76 4.45
N ARG A 205 5.20 28.67 4.84
CA ARG A 205 6.58 28.35 5.24
C ARG A 205 6.65 27.49 6.51
N LEU A 206 5.74 27.72 7.45
CA LEU A 206 5.65 26.97 8.71
C LEU A 206 4.93 25.63 8.57
N SER A 207 4.15 25.44 7.50
CA SER A 207 3.43 24.19 7.24
C SER A 207 4.40 23.01 7.14
N THR A 208 4.11 21.95 7.90
CA THR A 208 4.73 20.64 7.72
C THR A 208 3.72 19.68 7.10
N PRO A 209 4.14 18.77 6.21
CA PRO A 209 3.27 17.69 5.79
C PRO A 209 2.84 16.87 7.01
N ASP A 210 1.56 16.51 7.05
CA ASP A 210 0.95 15.62 8.03
C ASP A 210 1.15 14.14 7.69
N TYR A 211 2.06 13.84 6.75
CA TYR A 211 2.33 12.50 6.23
C TYR A 211 3.83 12.26 6.03
N HIS A 212 4.23 10.99 6.07
CA HIS A 212 5.60 10.56 5.79
C HIS A 212 5.89 10.61 4.29
N CYS A 213 6.82 11.46 3.83
CA CYS A 213 7.22 11.48 2.42
C CYS A 213 8.00 10.23 2.07
N TRP A 214 7.60 9.51 1.03
CA TRP A 214 8.31 8.33 0.56
C TRP A 214 9.69 8.66 -0.02
N CYS A 215 9.93 9.91 -0.41
CA CYS A 215 11.25 10.43 -0.75
C CYS A 215 12.29 10.34 0.39
N LEU A 216 11.83 10.11 1.62
CA LEU A 216 12.68 9.89 2.81
C LEU A 216 12.93 8.41 3.10
N ASP A 217 12.37 7.50 2.30
CA ASP A 217 12.70 6.07 2.39
C ASP A 217 14.13 5.86 1.87
N ALA A 218 14.94 5.15 2.67
CA ALA A 218 16.35 4.87 2.39
C ALA A 218 16.55 3.73 1.38
#